data_AF-A0A1S7DQH8-F1
#
_entry.id   AF-A0A1S7DQH8-F1
#
_cell.length_a   1.000
_cell.length_b   1.000
_cell.length_c   1.000
_cell.angle_alpha   90.00
_cell.angle_beta   90.00
_cell.angle_gamma   90.00
#
_symmetry.space_group_name_H-M   'P 1'
#
loop_
_entity.id
_entity.type
_entity.pdbx_description
1 polymer ?
#
loop_
_entity_poly.entity_id
_entity_poly.type
_entity_poly.pdbx_seq_one_letter_code
_entity_poly.pdbx_strand_id
1 'polypeptide(L)' 'MKTTRVRKIIREEILSNRELSMDGARILNINQTSFRALARRNSDKLGHAHLVALYKEYGFKDEQIFEEEDKQSITL' A
#
# COMPACT_ATOMS: atom_id res chain seq x y z
N MET A 1 2.78 16.48 -6.83
CA MET A 1 3.24 15.17 -6.33
C MET A 1 2.36 14.11 -6.99
N LYS A 2 2.93 13.16 -7.74
CA LYS A 2 2.16 12.04 -8.29
C LYS A 2 1.63 11.20 -7.12
N THR A 3 0.31 11.02 -7.05
CA THR A 3 -0.36 10.19 -6.06
C THR A 3 -0.24 8.73 -6.45
N THR A 4 0.65 8.00 -5.80
CA THR A 4 0.83 6.56 -6.02
C THR A 4 -0.14 5.79 -5.13
N ARG A 5 -1.25 5.34 -5.72
CA ARG A 5 -2.24 4.52 -5.02
C ARG A 5 -1.82 3.06 -4.99
N VAL A 6 -2.08 2.43 -3.85
CA VAL A 6 -1.85 0.99 -3.68
C VAL A 6 -3.12 0.20 -4.00
N ARG A 7 -2.97 -0.99 -4.59
CA ARG A 7 -4.10 -1.86 -4.90
C ARG A 7 -4.86 -2.26 -3.65
N LYS A 8 -6.13 -2.62 -3.85
CA LYS A 8 -7.02 -3.15 -2.81
C LYS A 8 -6.41 -4.32 -2.03
N ILE A 9 -5.68 -5.22 -2.69
CA ILE A 9 -5.06 -6.39 -2.04
C ILE A 9 -4.08 -5.99 -0.92
N ILE A 10 -3.25 -4.96 -1.12
CA ILE A 10 -2.34 -4.46 -0.08
C ILE A 10 -3.13 -3.86 1.08
N ARG A 11 -4.19 -3.09 0.78
CA ARG A 11 -5.03 -2.49 1.82
C ARG A 11 -5.73 -3.56 2.65
N GLU A 12 -6.24 -4.60 2.01
CA GLU A 12 -6.88 -5.74 2.67
C GLU A 12 -5.87 -6.50 3.54
N GLU A 13 -4.67 -6.74 3.03
CA GLU A 13 -3.59 -7.37 3.79
C GLU A 13 -3.22 -6.54 5.03
N ILE A 14 -3.11 -5.22 4.92
CA ILE A 14 -2.85 -4.35 6.08
C ILE A 14 -3.97 -4.46 7.13
N LEU A 15 -5.21 -4.72 6.71
CA LEU A 15 -6.35 -4.84 7.62
C LEU A 15 -6.42 -6.22 8.28
N SER A 16 -6.08 -7.30 7.57
CA SER A 16 -6.13 -8.68 8.04
C SER A 16 -4.85 -9.11 8.77
N ASN A 17 -3.67 -8.69 8.30
CA ASN A 17 -2.37 -9.11 8.79
C ASN A 17 -1.86 -8.18 9.90
N ARG A 18 -1.79 -8.73 11.12
CA ARG A 18 -1.36 -7.97 12.31
C ARG A 18 0.11 -7.57 12.23
N GLU A 19 0.97 -8.45 11.74
CA GLU A 19 2.42 -8.18 11.68
C GLU A 19 2.71 -7.09 10.65
N LEU A 20 2.17 -7.24 9.43
CA LEU A 20 2.33 -6.24 8.37
C LEU A 20 1.87 -4.85 8.82
N SER A 21 0.72 -4.79 9.50
CA SER A 21 0.18 -3.52 9.99
C SER A 21 0.98 -2.92 11.14
N MET A 22 1.63 -3.74 11.98
CA MET A 22 2.54 -3.21 13.00
C MET A 22 3.85 -2.72 12.38
N ASP A 23 4.45 -3.48 11.48
CA ASP A 23 5.71 -3.13 10.83
C ASP A 23 5.57 -1.85 10.00
N GLY A 24 4.49 -1.75 9.21
CA GLY A 24 4.18 -0.55 8.43
C GLY A 24 3.92 0.68 9.31
N ALA A 25 3.29 0.49 10.48
CA ALA A 25 3.08 1.57 11.44
C ALA A 25 4.40 2.07 12.04
N ARG A 26 5.36 1.17 12.33
CA ARG A 26 6.71 1.54 12.82
C ARG A 26 7.48 2.34 11.78
N ILE A 27 7.42 1.94 10.49
CA ILE A 27 8.07 2.67 9.39
C ILE A 27 7.57 4.12 9.30
N LEU A 28 6.26 4.32 9.47
CA LEU A 28 5.66 5.65 9.44
C LEU A 28 5.70 6.39 10.80
N ASN A 29 6.27 5.77 11.83
CA ASN A 29 6.28 6.27 13.21
C ASN A 29 4.87 6.69 13.71
N ILE A 30 3.86 5.85 13.45
CA ILE A 30 2.49 6.02 13.91
C ILE A 30 2.00 4.77 14.63
N ASN A 31 0.85 4.85 15.29
CA ASN A 31 0.24 3.65 15.87
C ASN A 31 -0.44 2.78 14.79
N GLN A 32 -0.60 1.49 15.09
CA GLN A 32 -1.20 0.50 14.19
C GLN A 32 -2.64 0.87 13.77
N THR A 33 -3.43 1.45 14.66
CA THR A 33 -4.81 1.87 14.36
C THR A 33 -4.86 2.95 13.30
N SER A 34 -3.99 3.96 13.40
CA SER A 34 -3.82 5.03 12.42
C SER A 34 -3.31 4.48 11.10
N PHE A 35 -2.38 3.51 11.12
CA PHE A 35 -1.91 2.84 9.91
C PHE A 35 -3.04 2.07 9.20
N ARG A 36 -3.84 1.29 9.96
CA ARG A 36 -5.04 0.63 9.42
C ARG A 36 -6.07 1.63 8.89
N ALA A 37 -6.20 2.81 9.51
CA ALA A 37 -7.06 3.87 8.98
C ALA A 37 -6.54 4.43 7.64
N LEU A 38 -5.23 4.45 7.40
CA LEU A 38 -4.65 4.77 6.07
C LEU A 38 -5.12 3.78 5.01
N ALA A 39 -5.10 2.48 5.33
CA ALA A 39 -5.58 1.41 4.45
C ALA A 39 -7.07 1.55 4.14
N ARG A 40 -7.91 1.83 5.15
CA ARG A 40 -9.36 2.01 4.94
C ARG A 40 -9.69 3.18 4.02
N ARG A 41 -8.94 4.29 4.12
CA ARG A 41 -9.20 5.50 3.33
C ARG A 41 -8.47 5.57 1.98
N ASN A 42 -7.79 4.48 1.59
CA ASN A 42 -6.95 4.45 0.39
C ASN A 42 -5.94 5.63 0.35
N SER A 43 -5.21 5.83 1.43
CA SER A 43 -4.28 6.97 1.53
C SER A 43 -3.06 6.77 0.63
N ASP A 44 -2.67 7.83 -0.10
CA ASP A 44 -1.45 7.83 -0.93
C ASP A 44 -0.16 7.63 -0.10
N LYS A 45 -0.23 7.85 1.22
CA LYS A 45 0.88 7.55 2.15
C LYS A 45 1.29 6.08 2.15
N LEU A 46 0.41 5.17 1.71
CA LEU A 46 0.72 3.74 1.60
C LEU A 46 1.71 3.42 0.48
N GLY A 47 1.88 4.33 -0.50
CA GLY A 47 2.87 4.23 -1.57
C GLY A 47 4.27 4.72 -1.18
N HIS A 48 4.53 4.98 0.11
CA HIS A 48 5.85 5.40 0.59
C HIS A 48 6.92 4.35 0.27
N ALA A 49 8.10 4.76 -0.22
CA ALA A 49 9.14 3.84 -0.69
C ALA A 49 9.53 2.77 0.35
N HIS A 50 9.60 3.14 1.62
CA HIS A 50 9.89 2.20 2.72
C HIS A 50 8.76 1.19 2.96
N LEU A 51 7.50 1.59 2.77
CA LEU A 51 6.38 0.65 2.86
C LEU A 51 6.36 -0.31 1.66
N VAL A 52 6.73 0.19 0.48
CA VAL A 52 6.86 -0.64 -0.72
C VAL A 52 7.93 -1.71 -0.52
N ALA A 53 9.06 -1.35 0.08
CA ALA A 53 10.09 -2.32 0.47
C ALA A 53 9.53 -3.38 1.44
N LEU A 54 8.80 -2.96 2.47
CA LEU A 54 8.13 -3.87 3.41
C LEU A 54 7.16 -4.83 2.70
N TYR A 55 6.31 -4.34 1.79
CA TYR A 55 5.39 -5.22 1.07
C TYR A 55 6.14 -6.28 0.25
N LYS A 56 7.29 -5.92 -0.34
CA LYS A 56 8.15 -6.88 -1.05
C LYS A 56 8.75 -7.93 -0.11
N GLU A 57 9.13 -7.57 1.11
CA GLU A 57 9.59 -8.52 2.13
C GLU A 57 8.47 -9.50 2.53
N TYR A 58 7.21 -9.06 2.52
CA TYR A 58 6.04 -9.91 2.71
C TYR A 58 5.63 -10.70 1.46
N GLY A 59 6.39 -10.62 0.36
CA GLY A 59 6.20 -11.41 -0.86
C GLY A 59 5.34 -10.76 -1.95
N PHE A 60 4.95 -9.49 -1.80
CA PHE A 60 4.20 -8.77 -2.82
C PHE A 60 5.09 -8.27 -3.96
N LYS A 61 4.61 -8.41 -5.20
CA LYS A 61 5.26 -7.85 -6.39
C LYS A 61 4.79 -6.42 -6.67
N ASP A 62 5.58 -5.64 -7.41
CA ASP A 62 5.23 -4.27 -7.80
C ASP A 62 3.85 -4.17 -8.46
N GLU A 63 3.53 -5.12 -9.35
CA GLU A 63 2.23 -5.26 -10.04
C GLU A 63 1.05 -5.45 -9.07
N GLN A 64 1.30 -6.05 -7.91
CA GLN A 64 0.31 -6.27 -6.86
C GLN A 64 0.25 -5.08 -5.89
N ILE A 65 1.32 -4.30 -5.80
CA ILE A 65 1.42 -3.15 -4.89
C ILE A 65 0.71 -1.94 -5.50
N PHE A 66 1.00 -1.62 -6.76
CA PHE A 66 0.50 -0.41 -7.40
C PHE A 66 -0.70 -0.72 -8.30
N GLU A 67 -1.70 0.16 -8.26
CA GLU A 67 -2.70 0.19 -9.33
C GLU A 67 -1.93 0.51 -10.61
N GLU A 68 -2.02 -0.36 -11.63
CA GLU A 68 -1.51 0.01 -12.95
C GLU A 68 -2.30 1.25 -13.37
N GLU A 69 -1.62 2.34 -13.76
CA GLU A 69 -2.28 3.42 -14.47
C GLU A 69 -2.89 2.77 -15.72
N ASP A 70 -4.22 2.64 -15.68
CA ASP A 70 -5.02 1.98 -16.68
C ASP A 70 -4.59 2.50 -18.06
N LYS A 71 -3.82 1.68 -18.79
CA LYS A 71 -3.53 1.92 -20.20
C LYS A 71 -4.79 1.60 -20.99
N GLN A 72 -5.87 2.33 -20.78
CA GLN A 72 -6.97 2.39 -21.73
C GLN A 72 -7.02 3.78 -22.36
N SER A 73 -6.40 3.89 -23.52
CA SER A 73 -7.04 4.31 -24.77
C SER A 73 -6.00 4.98 -25.66
N ILE A 74 -5.44 4.21 -26.60
CA ILE A 74 -5.61 4.57 -28.02
C ILE A 74 -5.82 3.26 -28.77
N THR A 75 -7.10 2.90 -28.95
CA THR A 75 -7.51 2.13 -30.12
C THR A 75 -7.25 3.00 -31.34
N LEU A 76 -6.39 2.55 -32.24
CA LEU A 76 -6.38 2.92 -33.67
C LEU A 76 -5.71 1.80 -34.46
#